data_AF-I0FEN0-F1
#
_entry.id   AF-I0FEN0-F1
#
_cell.length_a   1.000
_cell.length_b   1.000
_cell.length_c   1.000
_cell.angle_alpha   90.00
_cell.angle_beta   90.00
_cell.angle_gamma   90.00
#
_symmetry.space_group_name_H-M   'P 1'
#
loop_
_entity.id
_entity.type
_entity.pdbx_description
1 polymer ?
#
loop_
_entity_poly.entity_id
_entity_poly.type
_entity_poly.pdbx_seq_one_letter_code
_entity_poly.pdbx_strand_id
1 'polypeptide(L)'
;MNLETTKEIKIEKLIELKKEENRIERERNKSNKLIEKQKELEKALAETKEVLNKEGYNEKQLETEIQKAYEKYKDKPHFIVESNKYGDLGQIVKRIKKTVECKKKDQKEDHQQIRNNIFSILLDQLKNKVEVKVLAPILKNYLNKQVDLRYSQVFNNHYYYEILEMVEGKEHLRIEEYEKIVD
;
A
#
# COMPACT_ATOMS: atom_id res chain seq x y z
N MET A 1 37.08 -9.99 -71.39
CA MET A 1 36.61 -9.21 -70.23
C MET A 1 37.80 -8.54 -69.58
N ASN A 2 37.70 -7.26 -69.25
CA ASN A 2 38.81 -6.46 -68.73
C ASN A 2 38.99 -6.72 -67.21
N LEU A 3 40.23 -6.92 -66.77
CA LEU A 3 40.53 -7.29 -65.37
C LEU A 3 40.09 -6.20 -64.39
N GLU A 4 40.18 -4.94 -64.81
CA GLU A 4 39.74 -3.73 -64.09
C GLU A 4 38.25 -3.79 -63.75
N THR A 5 37.40 -4.03 -64.75
CA THR A 5 35.93 -4.11 -64.62
C THR A 5 35.52 -5.25 -63.67
N THR A 6 36.32 -6.32 -63.62
CA THR A 6 36.08 -7.46 -62.72
C THR A 6 36.42 -7.13 -61.27
N LYS A 7 37.42 -6.28 -61.03
CA LYS A 7 37.80 -5.80 -59.69
C LYS A 7 36.78 -4.80 -59.15
N GLU A 8 36.30 -3.87 -59.98
CA GLU A 8 35.26 -2.89 -59.62
C GLU A 8 33.97 -3.59 -59.18
N ILE A 9 33.49 -4.57 -59.95
CA ILE A 9 32.30 -5.36 -59.60
C ILE A 9 32.49 -6.12 -58.27
N LYS A 10 33.70 -6.61 -57.98
CA LYS A 10 34.00 -7.27 -56.69
C LYS A 10 34.00 -6.29 -55.52
N ILE A 11 34.54 -5.09 -55.71
CA ILE A 11 34.56 -4.02 -54.71
C ILE A 11 33.12 -3.59 -54.39
N GLU A 12 32.28 -3.41 -55.41
CA GLU A 12 30.88 -3.02 -55.24
C GLU A 12 30.08 -4.07 -54.46
N LYS A 13 30.27 -5.37 -54.79
CA LYS A 13 29.69 -6.48 -54.02
C LYS A 13 30.17 -6.51 -52.57
N LEU A 14 31.45 -6.25 -52.31
CA LEU A 14 31.98 -6.18 -50.94
C LEU A 14 31.38 -5.02 -50.14
N ILE A 15 31.20 -3.85 -50.76
CA ILE A 15 30.54 -2.70 -50.13
C ILE A 15 29.10 -3.02 -49.78
N GLU A 16 28.35 -3.65 -50.69
CA GLU A 16 26.96 -4.04 -50.47
C GLU A 16 26.83 -5.08 -49.34
N LEU A 17 27.69 -6.10 -49.32
CA LEU A 17 27.78 -7.08 -48.24
C LEU A 17 28.10 -6.39 -46.90
N LYS A 18 29.03 -5.42 -46.87
CA LYS A 18 29.37 -4.72 -45.64
C LYS A 18 28.23 -3.83 -45.13
N LYS A 19 27.46 -3.22 -46.04
CA LYS A 19 26.24 -2.45 -45.67
C LYS A 19 25.19 -3.36 -45.05
N GLU A 20 24.99 -4.55 -45.61
CA GLU A 20 24.04 -5.53 -45.07
C GLU A 20 24.47 -6.06 -43.71
N GLU A 21 25.74 -6.40 -43.53
CA GLU A 21 26.31 -6.81 -42.24
C GLU A 21 26.06 -5.75 -41.15
N ASN A 22 26.35 -4.48 -41.46
CA ASN A 22 26.11 -3.36 -40.54
C ASN A 22 24.61 -3.16 -40.24
N ARG A 23 23.70 -3.47 -41.18
CA ARG A 23 22.25 -3.40 -40.96
C ARG A 23 21.81 -4.46 -39.94
N ILE A 24 22.22 -5.71 -40.15
CA ILE A 24 21.92 -6.83 -39.25
C ILE A 24 22.45 -6.55 -37.84
N GLU A 25 23.66 -6.02 -37.72
CA GLU A 25 24.25 -5.66 -36.42
C GLU A 25 23.44 -4.58 -35.69
N ARG A 26 22.99 -3.53 -36.40
CA ARG A 26 22.13 -2.49 -35.82
C ARG A 26 20.79 -3.03 -35.34
N GLU A 27 20.18 -3.93 -36.09
CA GLU A 27 18.91 -4.57 -35.70
C GLU A 27 19.08 -5.45 -34.46
N ARG A 28 20.16 -6.25 -34.40
CA ARG A 28 20.51 -7.03 -33.21
C ARG A 28 20.71 -6.16 -31.98
N ASN A 29 21.48 -5.07 -32.11
CA ASN A 29 21.72 -4.14 -31.02
C ASN A 29 20.43 -3.46 -30.53
N LYS A 30 19.51 -3.12 -31.44
CA LYS A 30 18.20 -2.58 -31.10
C LYS A 30 17.33 -3.59 -30.34
N SER A 31 17.34 -4.86 -30.76
CA SER A 31 16.63 -5.95 -30.08
C SER A 31 17.18 -6.20 -28.68
N ASN A 32 18.51 -6.30 -28.54
CA ASN A 32 19.16 -6.50 -27.25
C ASN A 32 18.82 -5.39 -26.25
N LYS A 33 18.83 -4.12 -26.70
CA LYS A 33 18.45 -2.98 -25.87
C LYS A 33 16.98 -3.03 -25.44
N LEU A 34 16.08 -3.56 -26.26
CA LEU A 34 14.67 -3.74 -25.90
C LEU A 34 14.54 -4.82 -24.82
N ILE A 35 15.23 -5.94 -24.97
CA ILE A 35 15.24 -7.06 -24.00
C ILE A 35 15.76 -6.60 -22.65
N GLU A 36 16.83 -5.82 -22.61
CA GLU A 36 17.36 -5.23 -21.37
C GLU A 36 16.31 -4.38 -20.66
N LYS A 37 15.63 -3.49 -21.39
CA LYS A 37 14.58 -2.65 -20.82
C LYS A 37 13.36 -3.45 -20.35
N GLN A 38 13.02 -4.55 -21.02
CA GLN A 38 11.95 -5.45 -20.58
C GLN A 38 12.30 -6.12 -19.25
N LYS A 39 13.56 -6.58 -19.08
CA LYS A 39 14.04 -7.13 -17.80
C LYS A 39 14.00 -6.11 -16.67
N GLU A 40 14.37 -4.86 -16.95
CA GLU A 40 14.27 -3.77 -15.96
C GLU A 40 12.82 -3.49 -15.56
N LEU A 41 11.89 -3.51 -16.53
CA LEU A 41 10.46 -3.40 -16.27
C LEU A 41 9.95 -4.54 -15.37
N GLU A 42 10.29 -5.80 -15.69
CA GLU A 42 9.93 -6.97 -14.88
C GLU A 42 10.42 -6.82 -13.45
N LYS A 43 11.68 -6.41 -13.28
CA LYS A 43 12.28 -6.18 -11.97
C LYS A 43 11.53 -5.10 -11.18
N ALA A 44 11.25 -3.95 -11.79
CA ALA A 44 10.54 -2.86 -11.13
C ALA A 44 9.11 -3.24 -10.70
N LEU A 45 8.41 -4.01 -11.54
CA LEU A 45 7.06 -4.51 -11.22
C LEU A 45 7.11 -5.58 -10.12
N ALA A 46 8.11 -6.47 -10.13
CA ALA A 46 8.31 -7.48 -9.10
C ALA A 46 8.61 -6.85 -7.73
N GLU A 47 9.52 -5.86 -7.68
CA GLU A 47 9.82 -5.10 -6.46
C GLU A 47 8.56 -4.41 -5.92
N THR A 48 7.76 -3.80 -6.80
CA THR A 48 6.47 -3.20 -6.44
C THR A 48 5.51 -4.23 -5.84
N LYS A 49 5.40 -5.41 -6.46
CA LYS A 49 4.54 -6.49 -5.97
C LYS A 49 4.94 -6.91 -4.55
N GLU A 50 6.23 -7.06 -4.27
CA GLU A 50 6.72 -7.41 -2.93
C GLU A 50 6.36 -6.35 -1.88
N VAL A 51 6.51 -5.07 -2.21
CA VAL A 51 6.13 -3.96 -1.32
C VAL A 51 4.62 -4.01 -1.01
N LEU A 52 3.78 -4.18 -2.04
CA LEU A 52 2.33 -4.24 -1.88
C LEU A 52 1.88 -5.49 -1.09
N ASN A 53 2.52 -6.64 -1.31
CA ASN A 53 2.27 -7.85 -0.52
C ASN A 53 2.58 -7.61 0.97
N LYS A 54 3.70 -6.95 1.30
CA LYS A 54 4.03 -6.57 2.69
C LYS A 54 3.02 -5.57 3.28
N GLU A 55 2.49 -4.67 2.46
CA GLU A 55 1.41 -3.74 2.82
C GLU A 55 0.05 -4.44 3.08
N GLY A 56 -0.10 -5.73 2.72
CA GLY A 56 -1.29 -6.52 2.99
C GLY A 56 -2.37 -6.46 1.91
N TYR A 57 -1.98 -6.11 0.68
CA TYR A 57 -2.83 -6.21 -0.50
C TYR A 57 -3.04 -7.68 -0.92
N ASN A 58 -4.14 -7.96 -1.60
CA ASN A 58 -4.47 -9.32 -2.07
C ASN A 58 -3.51 -9.79 -3.18
N GLU A 59 -2.73 -10.83 -2.90
CA GLU A 59 -1.71 -11.36 -3.81
C GLU A 59 -2.25 -11.81 -5.18
N LYS A 60 -3.41 -12.49 -5.23
CA LYS A 60 -3.98 -12.98 -6.51
C LYS A 60 -4.41 -11.82 -7.41
N GLN A 61 -4.98 -10.78 -6.80
CA GLN A 61 -5.39 -9.58 -7.53
C GLN A 61 -4.16 -8.76 -7.96
N LEU A 62 -3.13 -8.66 -7.11
CA LEU A 62 -1.86 -8.01 -7.46
C LEU A 62 -1.20 -8.67 -8.67
N GLU A 63 -1.13 -10.01 -8.70
CA GLU A 63 -0.54 -10.74 -9.83
C GLU A 63 -1.22 -10.39 -11.16
N THR A 64 -2.55 -10.37 -11.13
CA THR A 64 -3.37 -10.07 -12.31
C THR A 64 -3.13 -8.63 -12.80
N GLU A 65 -3.09 -7.66 -11.89
CA GLU A 65 -2.89 -6.25 -12.26
C GLU A 65 -1.44 -5.95 -12.67
N ILE A 66 -0.46 -6.61 -12.06
CA ILE A 66 0.95 -6.51 -12.46
C ILE A 66 1.16 -7.11 -13.85
N GLN A 67 0.55 -8.26 -14.17
CA GLN A 67 0.64 -8.83 -15.51
C GLN A 67 0.00 -7.91 -16.56
N LYS A 68 -1.16 -7.32 -16.27
CA LYS A 68 -1.79 -6.32 -17.15
C LYS A 68 -0.88 -5.10 -17.38
N ALA A 69 -0.19 -4.63 -16.34
CA ALA A 69 0.77 -3.55 -16.47
C ALA A 69 1.94 -3.98 -17.37
N TYR A 70 2.51 -5.16 -17.15
CA TYR A 70 3.59 -5.67 -17.99
C TYR A 70 3.20 -5.73 -19.47
N GLU A 71 2.09 -6.38 -19.80
CA GLU A 71 1.61 -6.53 -21.18
C GLU A 71 1.38 -5.19 -21.88
N LYS A 72 0.92 -4.19 -21.15
CA LYS A 72 0.66 -2.86 -21.70
C LYS A 72 1.95 -2.11 -22.06
N TYR A 73 3.04 -2.35 -21.34
CA TYR A 73 4.25 -1.54 -21.43
C TYR A 73 5.48 -2.31 -21.94
N LYS A 74 5.39 -3.63 -22.18
CA LYS A 74 6.48 -4.48 -22.70
C LYS A 74 7.13 -3.96 -24.00
N ASP A 75 6.35 -3.30 -24.85
CA ASP A 75 6.82 -2.74 -26.13
C ASP A 75 7.32 -1.29 -26.01
N LYS A 76 7.04 -0.65 -24.86
CA LYS A 76 7.46 0.72 -24.54
C LYS A 76 8.04 0.84 -23.12
N PRO A 77 9.04 0.00 -22.76
CA PRO A 77 9.49 -0.11 -21.37
C PRO A 77 10.21 1.14 -20.85
N HIS A 78 10.76 1.96 -21.76
CA HIS A 78 11.47 3.20 -21.40
C HIS A 78 10.61 4.21 -20.61
N PHE A 79 9.28 4.20 -20.77
CA PHE A 79 8.38 5.02 -19.97
C PHE A 79 8.38 4.64 -18.49
N ILE A 80 8.56 3.36 -18.17
CA ILE A 80 8.51 2.87 -16.78
C ILE A 80 9.89 2.81 -16.15
N VAL A 81 10.88 2.34 -16.90
CA VAL A 81 12.27 2.20 -16.42
C VAL A 81 12.85 3.57 -16.04
N GLU A 82 12.56 4.61 -16.81
CA GLU A 82 12.94 5.99 -16.48
C GLU A 82 11.95 6.63 -15.48
N SER A 83 11.45 5.84 -14.51
CA SER A 83 10.47 6.27 -13.50
C SER A 83 10.93 7.51 -12.71
N ASN A 84 12.24 7.65 -12.46
CA ASN A 84 12.82 8.84 -11.82
C ASN A 84 12.65 10.13 -12.64
N LYS A 85 12.38 10.02 -13.95
CA LYS A 85 12.22 11.15 -14.86
C LYS A 85 10.75 11.45 -15.18
N TYR A 86 9.88 10.43 -15.21
CA TYR A 86 8.49 10.59 -15.69
C TYR A 86 7.40 10.21 -14.67
N GLY A 87 7.74 9.59 -13.54
CA GLY A 87 6.77 9.23 -12.50
C GLY A 87 5.71 8.20 -12.91
N ASP A 88 5.83 7.61 -14.11
CA ASP A 88 4.83 6.70 -14.69
C ASP A 88 4.65 5.42 -13.87
N LEU A 89 5.73 4.86 -13.33
CA LEU A 89 5.67 3.72 -12.42
C LEU A 89 4.76 4.04 -11.22
N GLY A 90 4.92 5.22 -10.63
CA GLY A 90 4.07 5.68 -9.53
C GLY A 90 2.59 5.77 -9.90
N GLN A 91 2.27 6.18 -11.13
CA GLN A 91 0.88 6.19 -11.61
C GLN A 91 0.31 4.78 -11.76
N ILE A 92 1.12 3.82 -12.23
CA ILE A 92 0.73 2.41 -12.33
C ILE A 92 0.45 1.86 -10.93
N VAL A 93 1.38 2.03 -9.98
CA VAL A 93 1.20 1.62 -8.58
C VAL A 93 -0.07 2.24 -8.00
N LYS A 94 -0.32 3.53 -8.24
CA LYS A 94 -1.52 4.21 -7.76
C LYS A 94 -2.82 3.61 -8.31
N ARG A 95 -2.82 3.15 -9.57
CA ARG A 95 -3.97 2.46 -10.17
C ARG A 95 -4.16 1.08 -9.54
N ILE A 96 -3.09 0.30 -9.41
CA ILE A 96 -3.11 -1.01 -8.75
C ILE A 96 -3.66 -0.89 -7.32
N LYS A 97 -3.17 0.07 -6.53
CA LYS A 97 -3.62 0.33 -5.16
C LYS A 97 -5.11 0.71 -5.05
N LYS A 98 -5.74 1.22 -6.12
CA LYS A 98 -7.18 1.56 -6.15
C LYS A 98 -8.06 0.36 -6.52
N THR A 99 -7.53 -0.55 -7.33
CA THR A 99 -8.27 -1.70 -7.85
C THR A 99 -8.17 -2.91 -6.91
N VAL A 100 -7.05 -3.06 -6.21
CA VAL A 100 -6.79 -4.21 -5.34
C VAL A 100 -7.18 -3.90 -3.89
N GLU A 101 -7.91 -4.84 -3.28
CA GLU A 101 -8.32 -4.75 -1.87
C GLU A 101 -7.13 -4.89 -0.92
N CYS A 102 -7.13 -4.11 0.17
CA CYS A 102 -6.07 -4.08 1.17
C CYS A 102 -6.62 -4.38 2.57
N LYS A 103 -6.38 -5.60 3.06
CA LYS A 103 -6.91 -6.08 4.36
C LYS A 103 -6.48 -5.23 5.56
N LYS A 104 -5.30 -4.60 5.50
CA LYS A 104 -4.76 -3.80 6.62
C LYS A 104 -5.37 -2.40 6.72
N LYS A 105 -5.95 -1.89 5.63
CA LYS A 105 -6.51 -0.52 5.62
C LYS A 105 -7.83 -0.49 6.38
N ASP A 106 -8.68 -1.48 6.11
CA ASP A 106 -9.99 -1.64 6.76
C ASP A 106 -9.82 -1.85 8.27
N GLN A 107 -8.85 -2.67 8.71
CA GLN A 107 -8.61 -2.95 10.12
C GLN A 107 -8.18 -1.72 10.95
N LYS A 108 -7.40 -0.78 10.38
CA LYS A 108 -6.93 0.41 11.11
C LYS A 108 -8.02 1.47 11.26
N GLU A 109 -8.79 1.71 10.20
CA GLU A 109 -9.95 2.60 10.25
C GLU A 109 -11.01 2.05 11.21
N ASP A 110 -11.27 0.74 11.17
CA ASP A 110 -12.18 0.07 12.09
C ASP A 110 -11.75 0.21 13.55
N HIS A 111 -10.47 -0.04 13.87
CA HIS A 111 -9.99 0.05 15.26
C HIS A 111 -10.08 1.49 15.82
N GLN A 112 -9.84 2.51 14.98
CA GLN A 112 -10.00 3.89 15.42
C GLN A 112 -11.47 4.29 15.59
N GLN A 113 -12.35 3.84 14.70
CA GLN A 113 -13.80 4.07 14.83
C GLN A 113 -14.37 3.36 16.06
N ILE A 114 -14.04 2.08 16.27
CA ILE A 114 -14.45 1.31 17.45
C ILE A 114 -14.01 2.02 18.72
N ARG A 115 -12.74 2.44 18.81
CA ARG A 115 -12.23 3.17 19.96
C ARG A 115 -12.97 4.48 20.22
N ASN A 116 -13.25 5.27 19.18
CA ASN A 116 -13.98 6.52 19.32
C ASN A 116 -15.42 6.30 19.80
N ASN A 117 -16.08 5.26 19.28
CA ASN A 117 -17.43 4.90 19.70
C ASN A 117 -17.45 4.44 21.15
N ILE A 118 -16.52 3.56 21.55
CA ILE A 118 -16.35 3.11 22.93
C ILE A 118 -16.06 4.31 23.86
N PHE A 119 -15.21 5.24 23.44
CA PHE A 119 -14.94 6.46 24.19
C PHE A 119 -16.22 7.27 24.44
N SER A 120 -17.02 7.51 23.40
CA SER A 120 -18.27 8.26 23.52
C SER A 120 -19.26 7.57 24.45
N ILE A 121 -19.40 6.24 24.37
CA ILE A 121 -20.29 5.46 25.24
C ILE A 121 -19.82 5.56 26.70
N LEU A 122 -18.54 5.31 26.97
CA LEU A 122 -18.01 5.33 28.34
C LEU A 122 -18.05 6.74 28.94
N LEU A 123 -17.79 7.77 28.14
CA LEU A 123 -17.90 9.16 28.56
C LEU A 123 -19.35 9.48 28.96
N ASP A 124 -20.33 9.04 28.17
CA ASP A 124 -21.75 9.26 28.46
C ASP A 124 -22.21 8.52 29.73
N GLN A 125 -21.73 7.28 29.94
CA GLN A 125 -22.03 6.48 31.12
C GLN A 125 -21.43 7.05 32.41
N LEU A 126 -20.24 7.65 32.34
CA LEU A 126 -19.46 8.05 33.53
C LEU A 126 -19.48 9.56 33.80
N LYS A 127 -19.89 10.42 32.84
CA LYS A 127 -19.92 11.89 33.01
C LYS A 127 -20.77 12.38 34.19
N ASN A 128 -21.74 11.57 34.63
CA ASN A 128 -22.59 11.90 35.77
C ASN A 128 -21.88 11.62 37.11
N LYS A 129 -20.96 10.65 37.14
CA LYS A 129 -20.23 10.22 38.34
C LYS A 129 -18.88 10.94 38.51
N VAL A 130 -18.25 11.31 37.39
CA VAL A 130 -16.91 11.88 37.33
C VAL A 130 -16.92 13.13 36.48
N GLU A 131 -16.23 14.18 36.92
CA GLU A 131 -16.10 15.39 36.11
C GLU A 131 -15.46 15.09 34.75
N VAL A 132 -16.11 15.53 33.67
CA VAL A 132 -15.67 15.29 32.27
C VAL A 132 -14.21 15.68 32.03
N LYS A 133 -13.73 16.76 32.65
CA LYS A 133 -12.34 17.23 32.52
C LYS A 133 -11.32 16.22 33.08
N VAL A 134 -11.71 15.46 34.12
CA VAL A 134 -10.89 14.41 34.73
C VAL A 134 -11.09 13.09 33.99
N LEU A 135 -12.33 12.77 33.63
CA LEU A 135 -12.71 11.52 32.98
C LEU A 135 -12.14 11.39 31.56
N ALA A 136 -12.22 12.43 30.74
CA ALA A 136 -11.78 12.39 29.34
C ALA A 136 -10.30 11.99 29.16
N PRO A 137 -9.31 12.56 29.87
CA PRO A 137 -7.92 12.12 29.75
C PRO A 137 -7.69 10.70 30.29
N ILE A 138 -8.40 10.27 31.33
CA ILE A 138 -8.32 8.90 31.87
C ILE A 138 -8.82 7.89 30.83
N LEU A 139 -10.01 8.11 30.28
CA LEU A 139 -10.59 7.28 29.21
C LEU A 139 -9.64 7.18 28.00
N LYS A 140 -9.09 8.32 27.57
CA LYS A 140 -8.18 8.35 26.41
C LYS A 140 -6.92 7.54 26.67
N ASN A 141 -6.31 7.68 27.85
CA ASN A 141 -5.13 6.91 28.23
C ASN A 141 -5.43 5.42 28.39
N TYR A 142 -6.57 5.07 28.99
CA TYR A 142 -7.02 3.70 29.16
C TYR A 142 -7.22 3.01 27.79
N LEU A 143 -8.03 3.60 26.91
CA LEU A 143 -8.33 3.03 25.59
C LEU A 143 -7.10 2.95 24.67
N ASN A 144 -6.12 3.85 24.83
CA ASN A 144 -4.88 3.80 24.06
C ASN A 144 -3.94 2.66 24.47
N LYS A 145 -4.09 2.12 25.70
CA LYS A 145 -3.31 0.97 26.17
C LYS A 145 -3.93 -0.36 25.78
N GLN A 146 -5.20 -0.36 25.36
CA GLN A 146 -5.90 -1.59 24.99
C GLN A 146 -5.48 -2.05 23.58
N VAL A 147 -5.07 -3.31 23.50
CA VAL A 147 -4.62 -3.95 22.25
C VAL A 147 -5.81 -4.42 21.42
N ASP A 148 -6.89 -4.86 22.06
CA ASP A 148 -8.11 -5.34 21.40
C ASP A 148 -9.34 -4.73 22.07
N LEU A 149 -9.93 -3.75 21.41
CA LEU A 149 -11.14 -3.07 21.86
C LEU A 149 -12.37 -3.71 21.23
N ARG A 150 -13.22 -4.31 22.06
CA ARG A 150 -14.45 -4.99 21.62
C ARG A 150 -15.71 -4.37 22.22
N TYR A 151 -16.78 -4.27 21.43
CA TYR A 151 -18.08 -3.79 21.89
C TYR A 151 -18.71 -4.71 22.94
N SER A 152 -18.47 -6.02 22.88
CA SER A 152 -18.97 -6.98 23.88
C SER A 152 -18.55 -6.61 25.31
N GLN A 153 -17.36 -6.05 25.48
CA GLN A 153 -16.86 -5.59 26.78
C GLN A 153 -17.51 -4.28 27.24
N VAL A 154 -18.03 -3.46 26.32
CA VAL A 154 -18.89 -2.32 26.66
C VAL A 154 -20.24 -2.82 27.16
N PHE A 155 -20.89 -3.74 26.43
CA PHE A 155 -22.21 -4.27 26.79
C PHE A 155 -22.20 -5.03 28.11
N ASN A 156 -21.11 -5.75 28.40
CA ASN A 156 -20.92 -6.44 29.68
C ASN A 156 -20.43 -5.51 30.80
N ASN A 157 -20.40 -4.18 30.59
CA ASN A 157 -19.93 -3.17 31.54
C ASN A 157 -18.49 -3.41 32.08
N HIS A 158 -17.67 -4.20 31.38
CA HIS A 158 -16.32 -4.52 31.84
C HIS A 158 -15.46 -3.27 31.94
N TYR A 159 -15.39 -2.49 30.85
CA TYR A 159 -14.63 -1.24 30.82
C TYR A 159 -15.17 -0.22 31.82
N TYR A 160 -16.48 -0.19 32.03
CA TYR A 160 -17.12 0.72 32.97
C TYR A 160 -16.56 0.53 34.38
N TYR A 161 -16.52 -0.72 34.87
CA TYR A 161 -16.02 -1.01 36.22
C TYR A 161 -14.52 -0.80 36.36
N GLU A 162 -13.71 -1.18 35.36
CA GLU A 162 -12.26 -0.93 35.38
C GLU A 162 -11.94 0.58 35.44
N ILE A 163 -12.70 1.40 34.71
CA ILE A 163 -12.50 2.85 34.74
C ILE A 163 -13.00 3.44 36.06
N LEU A 164 -14.12 2.93 36.60
CA LEU A 164 -14.63 3.35 37.91
C LEU A 164 -13.58 3.13 38.99
N GLU A 165 -12.95 1.94 39.04
CA GLU A 165 -11.90 1.59 39.98
C GLU A 165 -10.69 2.54 39.88
N MET A 166 -10.30 2.92 38.64
CA MET A 166 -9.22 3.88 38.42
C MET A 166 -9.52 5.31 38.89
N VAL A 167 -10.80 5.67 38.99
CA VAL A 167 -11.26 7.00 39.40
C VAL A 167 -11.64 7.05 40.88
N GLU A 168 -12.18 5.97 41.43
CA GLU A 168 -12.52 5.82 42.85
C GLU A 168 -11.30 6.04 43.76
N GLY A 169 -10.11 5.62 43.33
CA GLY A 169 -8.87 5.85 44.07
C GLY A 169 -8.35 7.29 44.11
N LYS A 170 -9.07 8.28 43.56
CA LYS A 170 -8.53 9.64 43.33
C LYS A 170 -9.30 10.81 43.95
N GLU A 171 -10.30 10.62 44.81
CA GLU A 171 -11.09 11.74 45.42
C GLU A 171 -11.73 12.69 44.39
N HIS A 172 -12.17 12.17 43.24
CA HIS A 172 -12.76 12.99 42.15
C HIS A 172 -14.23 12.63 41.85
N LEU A 173 -14.86 11.85 42.72
CA LEU A 173 -16.25 11.43 42.56
C LEU A 173 -17.17 12.58 42.96
N ARG A 174 -18.17 12.86 42.11
CA ARG A 174 -19.35 13.60 42.55
C ARG A 174 -20.16 12.62 43.39
N ILE A 175 -20.06 12.75 44.71
CA ILE A 175 -20.91 12.01 45.63
C ILE A 175 -22.32 12.61 45.49
N GLU A 176 -23.11 12.08 44.58
CA GLU A 176 -24.56 12.18 44.69
C GLU A 176 -25.04 10.89 45.35
N GLU A 177 -25.61 11.05 46.54
CA GLU A 177 -26.23 10.00 47.33
C GLU A 177 -27.33 9.33 46.49
N TYR A 178 -27.12 8.07 46.11
CA TYR A 178 -28.16 7.28 45.48
C TYR A 178 -28.99 6.58 46.55
N GLU A 179 -30.27 6.95 46.66
CA GLU A 179 -31.26 6.11 47.30
C GLU A 179 -31.40 4.80 46.51
N LYS A 180 -31.16 3.67 47.18
CA LYS A 180 -31.50 2.34 46.67
C LYS A 180 -33.00 2.30 46.39
N ILE A 181 -33.39 2.18 45.13
CA ILE A 181 -34.71 1.65 44.79
C ILE A 181 -34.64 0.15 45.07
N VAL A 182 -35.32 -0.27 46.12
CA VAL A 182 -35.54 -1.67 46.49
C VAL A 182 -36.81 -2.10 45.78
N ASP A 183 -36.72 -3.12 44.91
CA ASP A 183 -37.87 -3.84 44.36
C ASP A 183 -38.62 -4.62 45.47
#